data_AF-A0A0F9UEN1-F1
#
_entry.id   AF-A0A0F9UEN1-F1
#
_cell.length_a   1.000
_cell.length_b   1.000
_cell.length_c   1.000
_cell.angle_alpha   90.00
_cell.angle_beta   90.00
_cell.angle_gamma   90.00
#
_symmetry.space_group_name_H-M   'P 1'
#
loop_
_entity.id
_entity.type
_entity.pdbx_description
1 polymer ?
#
loop_
_entity_poly.entity_id
_entity_poly.type
_entity_poly.pdbx_seq_one_letter_code
_entity_poly.pdbx_strand_id
1 'polypeptide(L)' 'MRSDYYAEVNDLWVVVIPRPGKVWNRIGPWVKHSCRCSASFRYASLNSEVYPGMGIVSILGAFAELGEALVLRNNYNAF' A
#
# COMPACT_ATOMS: atom_id res chain seq x y z
N MET A 1 25.45 8.02 -9.94
CA MET A 1 24.20 8.77 -10.26
C MET A 1 22.93 7.92 -10.31
N ARG A 2 22.95 6.60 -10.55
CA ARG A 2 21.72 5.77 -10.46
C ARG A 2 21.30 5.39 -9.03
N SER A 3 22.24 5.40 -8.07
CA SER A 3 22.00 4.89 -6.71
C SER A 3 21.05 5.75 -5.89
N ASP A 4 21.16 7.08 -6.01
CA ASP A 4 20.45 8.02 -5.14
C ASP A 4 18.96 8.07 -5.46
N TYR A 5 18.61 7.99 -6.75
CA TYR A 5 17.23 7.91 -7.22
C TYR A 5 16.47 6.68 -6.70
N TYR A 6 17.14 5.51 -6.61
CA TYR A 6 16.52 4.31 -6.05
C TYR A 6 16.35 4.40 -4.53
N ALA A 7 17.26 5.07 -3.82
CA ALA A 7 17.10 5.35 -2.40
C ALA A 7 15.87 6.23 -2.15
N GLU A 8 15.72 7.31 -2.92
CA GLU A 8 14.58 8.23 -2.82
C GLU A 8 13.23 7.53 -3.07
N VAL A 9 13.16 6.67 -4.09
CA VAL A 9 11.91 5.95 -4.42
C VAL A 9 11.55 4.91 -3.34
N ASN A 10 12.53 4.22 -2.78
CA ASN A 10 12.32 3.21 -1.74
C ASN A 10 11.74 3.81 -0.46
N ASP A 11 12.05 5.08 -0.20
CA ASP A 11 11.53 5.82 0.93
C ASP A 11 10.11 6.37 0.68
N LEU A 12 9.54 6.30 -0.53
CA LEU A 12 8.17 6.78 -0.73
C LEU A 12 7.16 5.86 -0.02
N TRP A 13 6.13 6.46 0.57
CA TRP A 13 4.92 5.79 1.02
C TRP A 13 3.99 5.59 -0.17
N VAL A 14 3.61 4.35 -0.44
CA VAL A 14 2.64 4.03 -1.50
C VAL A 14 1.32 3.61 -0.91
N VAL A 15 0.24 4.07 -1.53
CA VAL A 15 -1.12 3.59 -1.27
C VAL A 15 -1.51 2.65 -2.39
N VAL A 16 -1.91 1.42 -2.05
CA VAL A 16 -2.22 0.39 -3.04
C VAL A 16 -3.58 -0.23 -2.81
N ILE A 17 -4.18 -0.73 -3.89
CA ILE A 17 -5.36 -1.59 -3.86
C ILE A 17 -4.87 -3.05 -3.97
N PRO A 18 -5.11 -3.90 -2.97
CA PRO A 18 -4.83 -5.33 -3.05
C PRO A 18 -5.86 -6.04 -3.95
N ARG A 19 -5.53 -7.26 -4.38
CA ARG A 19 -6.46 -8.12 -5.13
C ARG A 19 -7.79 -8.29 -4.41
N PRO A 20 -8.92 -8.31 -5.15
CA PRO A 20 -10.24 -8.55 -4.56
C PRO A 20 -10.25 -9.80 -3.68
N GLY A 21 -10.89 -9.72 -2.51
CA GLY A 21 -11.02 -10.84 -1.57
C GLY A 21 -9.93 -10.94 -0.49
N LYS A 22 -8.97 -10.01 -0.46
CA LYS A 22 -7.94 -9.90 0.59
C LYS A 22 -7.89 -8.46 1.11
N VAL A 23 -8.07 -8.29 2.42
CA VAL A 23 -7.92 -6.99 3.10
C VAL A 23 -6.63 -7.01 3.90
N TRP A 24 -5.74 -6.05 3.66
CA TRP A 24 -4.49 -5.90 4.40
C TRP A 24 -4.79 -5.20 5.73
N ASN A 25 -4.91 -5.98 6.78
CA ASN A 25 -5.06 -5.46 8.13
C ASN A 25 -3.66 -5.35 8.75
N ARG A 26 -3.09 -4.14 8.83
CA ARG A 26 -1.78 -3.94 9.48
C ARG A 26 -1.85 -4.02 11.02
N ILE A 27 -3.02 -4.27 11.62
CA ILE A 27 -3.23 -4.25 13.09
C ILE A 27 -4.17 -5.36 13.58
N GLY A 28 -4.17 -6.55 12.95
CA GLY A 28 -4.99 -7.65 13.47
C GLY A 28 -5.12 -8.86 12.54
N PRO A 29 -5.77 -9.95 13.01
CA PRO A 29 -6.00 -11.12 12.19
C PRO A 29 -6.80 -10.76 10.93
N TRP A 30 -6.59 -11.53 9.87
CA TRP A 30 -7.22 -11.38 8.56
C TRP A 30 -8.74 -11.50 8.64
N VAL A 31 -9.43 -10.40 8.93
CA VAL A 31 -10.89 -10.34 8.83
C VAL A 31 -11.24 -10.18 7.36
N LYS A 32 -12.01 -11.13 6.79
CA LYS A 32 -12.66 -10.95 5.50
C LYS A 32 -13.60 -9.76 5.62
N HIS A 33 -13.18 -8.58 5.17
CA HIS A 33 -14.10 -7.49 4.91
C HIS A 33 -14.65 -7.67 3.49
N SER A 34 -15.97 -7.47 3.33
CA SER A 34 -16.66 -7.46 2.04
C SER A 34 -16.39 -6.17 1.23
N CYS A 35 -15.73 -5.18 1.83
CA CYS A 35 -15.49 -3.87 1.21
C CYS A 35 -14.12 -3.80 0.52
N ARG A 36 -14.01 -2.96 -0.51
CA ARG A 36 -12.72 -2.56 -1.08
C ARG A 36 -11.91 -1.89 0.04
N CYS A 37 -10.64 -2.26 0.17
CA CYS A 37 -9.74 -1.60 1.11
C CYS A 37 -8.42 -1.32 0.40
N SER A 38 -7.83 -0.18 0.70
CA SER A 38 -6.48 0.20 0.32
C SER A 38 -5.55 0.12 1.53
N ALA A 39 -4.25 0.01 1.26
CA ALA A 39 -3.21 -0.07 2.27
C ALA A 39 -2.04 0.85 1.95
N SER A 40 -1.33 1.29 3.00
CA SER A 40 -0.21 2.22 2.91
C SER A 40 1.06 1.64 3.53
N PHE A 41 2.18 1.64 2.81
CA PHE A 41 3.48 1.12 3.27
C PHE A 41 4.61 1.73 2.44
N ARG A 42 5.86 1.54 2.85
CA ARG A 42 7.03 2.01 2.09
C ARG A 42 7.18 1.22 0.80
N TYR A 43 7.58 1.87 -0.29
CA TYR A 43 7.79 1.25 -1.58
C TYR A 43 8.81 0.10 -1.51
N ALA A 44 9.87 0.23 -0.70
CA ALA A 44 10.82 -0.84 -0.45
C ALA A 44 10.17 -2.15 0.05
N SER A 45 9.04 -2.06 0.77
CA SER A 45 8.30 -3.21 1.28
C SER A 45 7.34 -3.82 0.26
N LEU A 46 7.19 -3.25 -0.94
CA LEU A 46 6.25 -3.73 -1.96
C LEU A 46 6.53 -5.19 -2.36
N ASN A 47 7.79 -5.56 -2.54
CA ASN A 47 8.16 -6.91 -2.97
C ASN A 47 7.76 -7.98 -1.94
N SER A 48 7.89 -7.70 -0.64
CA SER A 48 7.41 -8.62 0.42
C SER A 48 5.89 -8.74 0.46
N GLU A 49 5.17 -7.72 -0.03
CA GLU A 49 3.71 -7.67 -0.03
C GLU A 49 3.09 -8.21 -1.35
N VAL A 50 3.91 -8.48 -2.38
CA VAL A 50 3.46 -8.94 -3.72
C VAL A 50 3.72 -10.44 -3.97
N TYR A 51 4.47 -11.14 -3.11
CA TYR A 51 4.88 -12.54 -3.31
C TYR A 51 4.12 -13.55 -2.42
N PRO A 52 3.98 -14.83 -2.85
CA PRO A 52 3.08 -15.32 -3.89
C PRO A 52 1.68 -15.63 -3.30
N GLY A 53 0.69 -14.83 -3.67
CA GLY A 53 -0.71 -15.02 -3.24
C GLY A 53 -1.41 -13.70 -2.91
N MET A 54 -0.62 -12.66 -2.63
CA MET A 54 -1.06 -11.27 -2.59
C MET A 54 -0.71 -10.65 -3.94
N GLY A 55 -1.66 -10.05 -4.64
CA GLY A 55 -1.30 -9.19 -5.76
C GLY A 55 -1.79 -7.79 -5.48
N ILE A 56 -1.05 -6.84 -6.01
CA ILE A 56 -1.49 -5.46 -6.09
C ILE A 56 -2.28 -5.33 -7.39
N VAL A 57 -3.48 -4.77 -7.28
CA VAL A 57 -4.31 -4.41 -8.45
C VAL A 57 -3.84 -3.09 -9.02
N SER A 58 -3.57 -2.13 -8.15
CA SER A 58 -3.18 -0.78 -8.54
C SER A 58 -2.42 -0.06 -7.43
N ILE A 59 -1.55 0.86 -7.80
CA ILE A 59 -0.98 1.87 -6.92
C ILE A 59 -1.79 3.15 -7.12
N LEU A 60 -2.41 3.65 -6.05
CA LEU A 60 -3.24 4.86 -6.05
C LEU A 60 -2.42 6.14 -5.96
N GLY A 61 -1.24 6.09 -5.32
CA GLY A 61 -0.35 7.22 -5.19
C GLY A 61 0.93 6.87 -4.44
N ALA A 62 1.94 7.73 -4.59
CA ALA A 62 3.23 7.68 -3.89
C ALA A 62 3.51 9.04 -3.25
N PHE A 63 3.93 9.02 -1.99
CA PHE A 63 4.02 10.20 -1.12
C PHE A 63 5.34 10.21 -0.36
N ALA A 64 5.92 11.38 -0.18
CA ALA A 64 7.09 11.52 0.68
C ALA A 64 6.72 11.34 2.17
N GLU A 65 5.53 11.81 2.55
CA GLU A 65 5.06 11.80 3.93
C GLU A 65 4.00 10.75 4.19
N LEU A 66 4.07 10.12 5.38
CA LEU A 66 3.07 9.14 5.81
C LEU A 66 1.68 9.78 5.95
N GLY A 67 1.60 11.02 6.42
CA GLY A 67 0.33 11.71 6.65
C GLY A 67 -0.53 11.79 5.39
N GLU A 68 0.06 12.19 4.27
CA GLU A 68 -0.63 12.29 2.98
C GLU A 68 -1.12 10.94 2.47
N ALA A 69 -0.27 9.90 2.56
CA ALA A 69 -0.64 8.54 2.22
C ALA A 69 -1.81 8.01 3.08
N LEU A 70 -1.83 8.33 4.37
CA LEU A 70 -2.91 7.94 5.28
C LEU A 70 -4.22 8.65 4.95
N VAL A 71 -4.18 9.94 4.59
CA VAL A 71 -5.38 10.70 4.18
C VAL A 71 -5.99 10.05 2.94
N LEU A 72 -5.22 9.76 1.90
CA LEU A 72 -5.73 9.10 0.70
C LEU A 72 -6.29 7.71 1.01
N ARG A 73 -5.54 6.90 1.77
CA ARG A 73 -5.97 5.55 2.16
C ARG A 73 -7.30 5.57 2.91
N ASN A 74 -7.43 6.46 3.89
CA ASN A 74 -8.63 6.57 4.71
C ASN A 74 -9.82 7.07 3.88
N ASN A 75 -9.61 8.06 3.00
CA ASN A 75 -10.63 8.54 2.08
C ASN A 75 -11.11 7.43 1.13
N TYR A 76 -10.18 6.64 0.57
CA TYR A 76 -10.56 5.51 -0.27
C TYR A 76 -11.35 4.44 0.50
N ASN A 77 -10.98 4.16 1.76
CA ASN A 77 -11.64 3.15 2.58
C ASN A 77 -12.98 3.60 3.19
N ALA A 78 -13.32 4.89 3.09
CA ALA A 78 -14.59 5.44 3.57
C ALA A 78 -15.76 5.15 2.62
N PHE A 79 -15.49 4.68 1.41
CA PHE A 79 -16.47 4.34 0.36
C PHE A 79 -16.39 2.84 0.01
#